data_AF-A0A9F7R1C8-F1
#
_entry.id   AF-A0A9F7R1C8-F1
#
_cell.length_a   1.000
_cell.length_b   1.000
_cell.length_c   1.000
_cell.angle_alpha   90.00
_cell.angle_beta   90.00
_cell.angle_gamma   90.00
#
_symmetry.space_group_name_H-M   'P 1'
#
loop_
_entity.id
_entity.type
_entity.pdbx_description
1 polymer ?
#
loop_
_entity_poly.entity_id
_entity_poly.type
_entity_poly.pdbx_seq_one_letter_code
_entity_poly.pdbx_strand_id
1 'polypeptide(L)'
;MFRRSSEQEDMVVVIYEIVDNVEGHDPDTQDEDADAVRRLEVQHTGGDTAWSRCYRVTAVCVVLLCVLLLTAVTVLWIKFTILNTENNQLKTSYNTLTIERDQLQASYNNLTIERHQLQASDNTLTKERDQLKRERGGYWSTLDPCYKGGYFNFDSSFYYMSNEEKNWEESRQDCREKGADLVIINSKEEQVVIGNQLGSSRAWIGLSDGAVEGDWKWVDGTSLTTAYWAKEEPNDDGDEDCAEMINSPNRKLWNDNKCSHEALWICEKRVAQFFYRLQMFHRSSDRVEMVVEIYESTDTVRGHDPDTEKEGGDTKKAPDTDPNRGGDTAWSRCYRVTAVCVVLLCVLLLTAVTVLWIKFTILNTENNRLQTSYNTLTIERDQLQASYNNLTEERDQLQTSFNNLTIERDQLQRERDGYRSTLDLCYKGRCFNFDSSFYYMSNEEKNWEESRQDCRNKGADLVIINSKEEQEFIGKQLGSSRAWIGLSDRAEEGKWKWEDGTPLTTAFWATGEPNNTDDEDCAEIFSSNGNFWNDQKCSNNKHWICERRVSQ
;
A
#
# COMPACT_ATOMS: atom_id res chain seq x y z
N MET A 1 17.92 -28.14 3.74
CA MET A 1 19.01 -29.09 4.05
C MET A 1 18.66 -29.82 5.36
N PHE A 2 19.00 -31.11 5.52
CA PHE A 2 18.89 -31.87 6.79
C PHE A 2 19.89 -31.29 7.85
N ARG A 3 19.92 -31.63 9.17
CA ARG A 3 19.28 -32.68 9.99
C ARG A 3 19.20 -32.28 11.50
N ARG A 4 18.60 -33.18 12.29
CA ARG A 4 18.41 -33.27 13.76
C ARG A 4 19.69 -33.40 14.63
N SER A 5 19.47 -33.36 15.97
CA SER A 5 20.20 -34.00 17.11
C SER A 5 21.59 -33.44 17.49
N SER A 6 22.11 -33.55 18.73
CA SER A 6 21.61 -33.83 20.11
C SER A 6 22.78 -33.63 21.11
N GLU A 7 22.61 -33.99 22.39
CA GLU A 7 23.67 -34.10 23.44
C GLU A 7 24.19 -32.77 24.04
N GLN A 8 24.90 -32.76 25.19
CA GLN A 8 24.54 -33.14 26.58
C GLN A 8 25.76 -32.85 27.49
N GLU A 9 25.53 -32.43 28.76
CA GLU A 9 26.55 -32.25 29.83
C GLU A 9 27.65 -31.18 29.54
N ASP A 10 28.28 -30.51 30.50
CA ASP A 10 28.31 -30.62 31.97
C ASP A 10 28.70 -29.24 32.57
N MET A 11 28.37 -28.93 33.84
CA MET A 11 29.21 -28.00 34.62
C MET A 11 29.23 -28.31 36.12
N VAL A 12 30.45 -28.36 36.65
CA VAL A 12 30.84 -29.00 37.91
C VAL A 12 30.78 -28.02 39.10
N VAL A 13 30.38 -28.54 40.26
CA VAL A 13 30.51 -27.85 41.56
C VAL A 13 31.97 -27.86 42.01
N VAL A 14 32.51 -26.70 42.37
CA VAL A 14 33.82 -26.59 43.04
C VAL A 14 33.64 -25.87 44.38
N ILE A 15 34.03 -26.55 45.46
CA ILE A 15 34.10 -26.02 46.83
C ILE A 15 35.55 -25.59 47.10
N TYR A 16 35.74 -24.51 47.83
CA TYR A 16 37.00 -24.21 48.50
C TYR A 16 36.76 -23.89 49.98
N GLU A 17 37.49 -24.58 50.86
CA GLU A 17 37.60 -24.27 52.28
C GLU A 17 38.49 -23.02 52.48
N ILE A 18 38.29 -22.32 53.60
CA ILE A 18 39.40 -21.72 54.34
C ILE A 18 39.30 -22.18 55.79
N VAL A 19 40.42 -22.73 56.28
CA VAL A 19 40.65 -23.20 57.64
C VAL A 19 41.38 -22.10 58.41
N ASP A 20 41.05 -21.91 59.68
CA ASP A 20 41.96 -21.34 60.66
C ASP A 20 42.05 -22.27 61.88
N ASN A 21 43.26 -22.56 62.33
CA ASN A 21 43.56 -23.60 63.33
C ASN A 21 44.79 -23.25 64.18
N VAL A 22 44.56 -22.95 65.47
CA VAL A 22 45.51 -22.68 66.58
C VAL A 22 44.70 -22.89 67.88
N GLU A 23 45.05 -23.63 68.93
CA GLU A 23 46.15 -24.56 69.29
C GLU A 23 45.53 -25.62 70.27
N GLY A 24 46.15 -26.73 70.69
CA GLY A 24 47.54 -27.19 70.55
C GLY A 24 48.16 -27.71 71.87
N HIS A 25 47.55 -28.67 72.58
CA HIS A 25 48.24 -29.44 73.64
C HIS A 25 47.70 -30.86 73.89
N ASP A 26 48.56 -31.70 74.48
CA ASP A 26 48.60 -33.18 74.43
C ASP A 26 47.72 -33.92 75.51
N PRO A 27 47.53 -35.26 75.40
CA PRO A 27 46.59 -36.04 76.22
C PRO A 27 47.25 -36.84 77.39
N ASP A 28 46.51 -37.83 77.88
CA ASP A 28 46.80 -38.84 78.92
C ASP A 28 46.77 -38.43 80.41
N THR A 29 45.80 -38.97 81.15
CA THR A 29 46.08 -40.01 82.18
C THR A 29 44.79 -40.70 82.66
N GLN A 30 44.95 -41.92 83.19
CA GLN A 30 43.87 -42.80 83.68
C GLN A 30 43.62 -42.67 85.21
N ASP A 31 42.64 -43.45 85.65
CA ASP A 31 42.43 -44.03 86.98
C ASP A 31 41.62 -43.26 88.05
N GLU A 32 40.53 -43.91 88.44
CA GLU A 32 40.12 -44.28 89.81
C GLU A 32 40.77 -43.52 90.99
N ASP A 33 39.96 -42.98 91.91
CA ASP A 33 39.35 -43.81 92.97
C ASP A 33 38.26 -43.03 93.77
N ALA A 34 37.77 -43.62 94.85
CA ALA A 34 36.44 -43.39 95.40
C ALA A 34 36.28 -42.38 96.56
N ASP A 35 35.00 -42.11 96.82
CA ASP A 35 34.36 -41.96 98.14
C ASP A 35 34.39 -40.62 98.89
N ALA A 36 33.19 -40.05 99.08
CA ALA A 36 32.83 -39.19 100.22
C ALA A 36 31.31 -39.02 100.37
N VAL A 37 30.65 -40.11 100.78
CA VAL A 37 29.33 -40.16 101.46
C VAL A 37 28.79 -38.80 102.00
N ARG A 38 27.60 -38.39 101.53
CA ARG A 38 26.54 -37.93 102.45
C ARG A 38 25.13 -38.16 101.93
N ARG A 39 24.39 -39.02 102.64
CA ARG A 39 22.96 -39.29 102.40
C ARG A 39 22.12 -38.04 102.70
N LEU A 40 21.16 -37.76 101.83
CA LEU A 40 19.86 -37.22 102.20
C LEU A 40 18.79 -38.10 101.55
N GLU A 41 18.42 -39.17 102.23
CA GLU A 41 17.29 -40.02 101.86
C GLU A 41 15.99 -39.24 102.09
N VAL A 42 15.49 -38.57 101.05
CA VAL A 42 14.07 -38.20 100.97
C VAL A 42 13.40 -39.17 100.01
N GLN A 43 12.82 -40.22 100.58
CA GLN A 43 11.93 -41.11 99.82
C GLN A 43 10.71 -40.31 99.35
N HIS A 44 10.62 -40.08 98.06
CA HIS A 44 9.35 -39.89 97.37
C HIS A 44 9.08 -41.08 96.46
N THR A 45 8.59 -42.14 97.09
CA THR A 45 7.89 -43.24 96.42
C THR A 45 6.57 -42.71 95.85
N GLY A 46 6.63 -42.10 94.68
CA GLY A 46 5.48 -41.63 93.91
C GLY A 46 5.63 -42.10 92.46
N GLY A 47 4.92 -43.17 92.10
CA GLY A 47 5.24 -43.95 90.91
C GLY A 47 5.11 -43.21 89.59
N ASP A 48 5.95 -43.62 88.64
CA ASP A 48 5.84 -43.27 87.22
C ASP A 48 4.59 -43.95 86.63
N THR A 49 3.43 -43.37 86.91
CA THR A 49 2.14 -43.85 86.40
C THR A 49 2.10 -43.68 84.87
N ALA A 50 1.39 -44.57 84.18
CA ALA A 50 1.17 -44.48 82.73
C ALA A 50 0.63 -43.10 82.27
N TRP A 51 -0.01 -42.38 83.19
CA TRP A 51 -0.48 -41.00 83.04
C TRP A 51 0.63 -40.01 82.66
N SER A 52 1.84 -40.13 83.25
CA SER A 52 3.00 -39.26 82.98
C SER A 52 3.51 -39.41 81.54
N ARG A 53 3.58 -40.66 81.05
CA ARG A 53 3.95 -40.97 79.66
C ARG A 53 2.87 -40.52 78.67
N CYS A 54 1.60 -40.79 78.94
CA CYS A 54 0.49 -40.29 78.13
C CYS A 54 0.46 -38.75 78.05
N TYR A 55 0.73 -38.06 79.16
CA TYR A 55 0.79 -36.59 79.21
C TYR A 55 1.87 -36.04 78.27
N ARG A 56 3.11 -36.55 78.34
CA ARG A 56 4.21 -36.14 77.44
C ARG A 56 3.87 -36.40 75.97
N VAL A 57 3.32 -37.57 75.65
CA VAL A 57 2.90 -37.91 74.28
C VAL A 57 1.79 -36.96 73.80
N THR A 58 0.74 -36.71 74.60
CA THR A 58 -0.34 -35.79 74.21
C THR A 58 0.14 -34.35 74.04
N ALA A 59 1.02 -33.86 74.91
CA ALA A 59 1.59 -32.51 74.77
C ALA A 59 2.43 -32.38 73.50
N VAL A 60 3.27 -33.38 73.18
CA VAL A 60 4.04 -33.42 71.93
C VAL A 60 3.12 -33.50 70.71
N CYS A 61 2.12 -34.38 70.70
CA CYS A 61 1.15 -34.46 69.59
C CYS A 61 0.39 -33.15 69.36
N VAL A 62 0.02 -32.46 70.44
CA VAL A 62 -0.69 -31.17 70.36
C VAL A 62 0.24 -30.06 69.87
N VAL A 63 1.49 -29.97 70.35
CA VAL A 63 2.48 -29.00 69.85
C VAL A 63 2.79 -29.26 68.37
N LEU A 64 2.98 -30.52 67.96
CA LEU A 64 3.15 -30.89 66.56
C LEU A 64 1.93 -30.48 65.71
N LEU A 65 0.71 -30.68 66.20
CA LEU A 65 -0.50 -30.24 65.52
C LEU A 65 -0.59 -28.70 65.42
N CYS A 66 -0.20 -27.95 66.44
CA CYS A 66 -0.09 -26.49 66.36
C CYS A 66 0.95 -26.06 65.31
N VAL A 67 2.12 -26.71 65.26
CA VAL A 67 3.17 -26.42 64.25
C VAL A 67 2.70 -26.77 62.84
N LEU A 68 2.00 -27.88 62.65
CA LEU A 68 1.41 -28.27 61.36
C LEU A 68 0.31 -27.30 60.90
N LEU A 69 -0.52 -26.80 61.83
CA LEU A 69 -1.52 -25.78 61.50
C LEU A 69 -0.88 -24.42 61.20
N LEU A 70 0.14 -23.99 61.97
CA LEU A 70 0.86 -22.74 61.72
C LEU A 70 1.59 -22.78 60.37
N THR A 71 2.30 -23.87 60.06
CA THR A 71 2.95 -24.07 58.75
C THR A 71 1.92 -24.07 57.61
N ALA A 72 0.79 -24.76 57.76
CA ALA A 72 -0.30 -24.71 56.79
C ALA A 72 -0.88 -23.29 56.57
N VAL A 73 -1.09 -22.52 57.65
CA VAL A 73 -1.51 -21.10 57.57
C VAL A 73 -0.48 -20.29 56.78
N THR A 74 0.81 -20.39 57.11
CA THR A 74 1.86 -19.61 56.42
C THR A 74 1.97 -19.97 54.93
N VAL A 75 1.89 -21.25 54.56
CA VAL A 75 1.93 -21.68 53.16
C VAL A 75 0.70 -21.21 52.38
N LEU A 76 -0.51 -21.30 52.96
CA LEU A 76 -1.72 -20.76 52.34
C LEU A 76 -1.68 -19.24 52.20
N TRP A 77 -1.12 -18.53 53.18
CA TRP A 77 -0.97 -17.08 53.14
C TRP A 77 0.06 -16.62 52.09
N ILE A 78 1.18 -17.33 51.94
CA ILE A 78 2.15 -17.10 50.86
C ILE A 78 1.50 -17.34 49.49
N LYS A 79 0.80 -18.47 49.30
CA LYS A 79 0.08 -18.74 48.04
C LYS A 79 -1.00 -17.70 47.73
N PHE A 80 -1.73 -17.23 48.75
CA PHE A 80 -2.73 -16.18 48.61
C PHE A 80 -2.09 -14.83 48.23
N THR A 81 -0.98 -14.44 48.85
CA THR A 81 -0.31 -13.16 48.56
C THR A 81 0.34 -13.14 47.17
N ILE A 82 0.92 -14.25 46.71
CA ILE A 82 1.41 -14.42 45.33
C ILE A 82 0.25 -14.28 44.34
N LEU A 83 -0.79 -15.12 44.47
CA LEU A 83 -1.96 -15.10 43.56
C LEU A 83 -2.69 -13.74 43.55
N ASN A 84 -2.74 -13.05 44.68
CA ASN A 84 -3.32 -11.71 44.76
C ASN A 84 -2.47 -10.66 44.03
N THR A 85 -1.15 -10.83 44.01
CA THR A 85 -0.23 -9.97 43.25
C THR A 85 -0.37 -10.21 41.75
N GLU A 86 -0.38 -11.48 41.33
CA GLU A 86 -0.60 -11.89 39.93
C GLU A 86 -1.96 -11.40 39.40
N ASN A 87 -3.04 -11.59 40.15
CA ASN A 87 -4.38 -11.12 39.78
C ASN A 87 -4.44 -9.58 39.64
N ASN A 88 -3.73 -8.83 40.49
CA ASN A 88 -3.65 -7.37 40.36
C ASN A 88 -2.85 -6.95 39.12
N GLN A 89 -1.75 -7.63 38.79
CA GLN A 89 -0.98 -7.39 37.55
C GLN A 89 -1.81 -7.72 36.29
N LEU A 90 -2.50 -8.87 36.29
CA LEU A 90 -3.38 -9.30 35.21
C LEU A 90 -4.54 -8.31 35.01
N LYS A 91 -5.12 -7.78 36.10
CA LYS A 91 -6.17 -6.76 36.05
C LYS A 91 -5.69 -5.44 35.46
N THR A 92 -4.47 -5.02 35.78
CA THR A 92 -3.85 -3.85 35.13
C THR A 92 -3.63 -4.11 33.64
N SER A 93 -3.06 -5.27 33.29
CA SER A 93 -2.81 -5.66 31.89
C SER A 93 -4.10 -5.74 31.07
N TYR A 94 -5.18 -6.26 31.64
CA TYR A 94 -6.51 -6.28 31.04
C TYR A 94 -7.07 -4.88 30.77
N ASN A 95 -6.93 -3.96 31.73
CA ASN A 95 -7.38 -2.58 31.56
C ASN A 95 -6.58 -1.86 30.45
N THR A 96 -5.25 -2.03 30.43
CA THR A 96 -4.39 -1.47 29.37
C THR A 96 -4.79 -2.00 27.98
N LEU A 97 -4.93 -3.32 27.85
CA LEU A 97 -5.33 -3.96 26.59
C LEU A 97 -6.74 -3.52 26.13
N THR A 98 -7.65 -3.25 27.06
CA THR A 98 -8.98 -2.70 26.75
C THR A 98 -8.86 -1.32 26.11
N ILE A 99 -8.01 -0.45 26.69
CA ILE A 99 -7.76 0.90 26.16
C ILE A 99 -7.11 0.84 24.77
N GLU A 100 -6.11 -0.03 24.58
CA GLU A 100 -5.47 -0.25 23.26
C GLU A 100 -6.49 -0.70 22.20
N ARG A 101 -7.35 -1.68 22.54
CA ARG A 101 -8.41 -2.17 21.64
C ARG A 101 -9.39 -1.06 21.29
N ASP A 102 -9.84 -0.27 22.27
CA ASP A 102 -10.79 0.83 22.05
C ASP A 102 -10.20 1.96 21.19
N GLN A 103 -8.92 2.31 21.40
CA GLN A 103 -8.19 3.28 20.57
C GLN A 103 -8.01 2.78 19.13
N LEU A 104 -7.66 1.51 18.96
CA LEU A 104 -7.55 0.87 17.65
C LEU A 104 -8.91 0.82 16.93
N GLN A 105 -10.00 0.56 17.65
CA GLN A 105 -11.35 0.57 17.09
C GLN A 105 -11.78 1.96 16.62
N ALA A 106 -11.45 3.00 17.38
CA ALA A 106 -11.66 4.39 16.95
C ALA A 106 -10.85 4.73 15.69
N SER A 107 -9.59 4.29 15.63
CA SER A 107 -8.71 4.49 14.47
C SER A 107 -9.23 3.75 13.22
N TYR A 108 -9.71 2.50 13.38
CA TYR A 108 -10.37 1.73 12.33
C TYR A 108 -11.64 2.40 11.80
N ASN A 109 -12.48 2.94 12.69
CA ASN A 109 -13.70 3.63 12.29
C ASN A 109 -13.39 4.91 11.50
N ASN A 110 -12.39 5.70 11.92
CA ASN A 110 -11.94 6.89 11.19
C ASN A 110 -11.37 6.52 9.81
N LEU A 111 -10.49 5.53 9.74
CA LEU A 111 -9.90 5.06 8.48
C LEU A 111 -10.97 4.52 7.52
N THR A 112 -12.03 3.89 8.04
CA THR A 112 -13.18 3.43 7.25
C THR A 112 -13.90 4.62 6.59
N ILE A 113 -14.08 5.73 7.31
CA ILE A 113 -14.70 6.96 6.79
C ILE A 113 -13.80 7.58 5.71
N GLU A 114 -12.50 7.73 5.97
CA GLU A 114 -11.52 8.25 4.99
C GLU A 114 -11.54 7.42 3.69
N ARG A 115 -11.47 6.09 3.81
CA ARG A 115 -11.49 5.18 2.66
C ARG A 115 -12.78 5.33 1.85
N HIS A 116 -13.95 5.46 2.48
CA HIS A 116 -15.20 5.68 1.76
C HIS A 116 -15.28 7.05 1.09
N GLN A 117 -14.76 8.12 1.71
CA GLN A 117 -14.69 9.46 1.09
C GLN A 117 -13.76 9.47 -0.13
N LEU A 118 -12.59 8.83 0.00
CA LEU A 118 -11.63 8.69 -1.08
C LEU A 118 -12.20 7.86 -2.24
N GLN A 119 -12.87 6.74 -1.94
CA GLN A 119 -13.55 5.91 -2.93
C GLN A 119 -14.67 6.67 -3.66
N ALA A 120 -15.42 7.54 -2.98
CA ALA A 120 -16.43 8.38 -3.63
C ALA A 120 -15.80 9.44 -4.57
N SER A 121 -14.65 9.99 -4.17
CA SER A 121 -13.90 10.98 -4.97
C SER A 121 -13.26 10.34 -6.22
N ASP A 122 -12.66 9.15 -6.08
CA ASP A 122 -12.10 8.35 -7.19
C ASP A 122 -13.16 7.97 -8.24
N ASN A 123 -14.34 7.51 -7.78
CA ASN A 123 -15.51 7.27 -8.64
C ASN A 123 -16.03 8.54 -9.36
N THR A 124 -15.76 9.72 -8.81
CA THR A 124 -16.17 11.01 -9.39
C THR A 124 -15.16 11.45 -10.46
N LEU A 125 -13.86 11.43 -10.15
CA LEU A 125 -12.79 11.67 -11.13
C LEU A 125 -12.85 10.70 -12.31
N THR A 126 -13.18 9.43 -12.08
CA THR A 126 -13.39 8.44 -13.15
C THR A 126 -14.45 8.92 -14.16
N LYS A 127 -15.58 9.45 -13.68
CA LYS A 127 -16.66 9.96 -14.55
C LYS A 127 -16.27 11.26 -15.25
N GLU A 128 -15.55 12.16 -14.56
CA GLU A 128 -15.03 13.40 -15.15
C GLU A 128 -14.03 13.11 -16.26
N ARG A 129 -13.08 12.21 -16.03
CA ARG A 129 -12.14 11.70 -17.04
C ARG A 129 -12.88 11.14 -18.25
N ASP A 130 -13.87 10.28 -18.04
CA ASP A 130 -14.61 9.65 -19.15
C ASP A 130 -15.44 10.69 -19.93
N GLN A 131 -15.95 11.72 -19.26
CA GLN A 131 -16.57 12.87 -19.92
C GLN A 131 -15.55 13.68 -20.72
N LEU A 132 -14.38 13.99 -20.16
CA LEU A 132 -13.31 14.69 -20.86
C LEU A 132 -12.84 13.92 -22.10
N LYS A 133 -12.72 12.59 -22.03
CA LYS A 133 -12.39 11.74 -23.20
C LYS A 133 -13.43 11.90 -24.32
N ARG A 134 -14.73 11.91 -23.99
CA ARG A 134 -15.82 12.14 -24.97
C ARG A 134 -15.81 13.57 -25.54
N GLU A 135 -15.64 14.59 -24.69
CA GLU A 135 -15.56 16.00 -25.12
C GLU A 135 -14.36 16.24 -26.03
N ARG A 136 -13.18 15.74 -25.62
CA ARG A 136 -11.93 15.75 -26.41
C ARG A 136 -12.16 15.10 -27.78
N GLY A 137 -12.76 13.91 -27.80
CA GLY A 137 -13.07 13.18 -29.04
C GLY A 137 -14.02 13.94 -29.97
N GLY A 138 -15.03 14.63 -29.44
CA GLY A 138 -15.97 15.43 -30.23
C GLY A 138 -15.40 16.75 -30.76
N TYR A 139 -14.52 17.42 -30.00
CA TYR A 139 -13.79 18.57 -30.54
C TYR A 139 -12.78 18.16 -31.60
N TRP A 140 -12.06 17.05 -31.36
CA TRP A 140 -11.13 16.48 -32.33
C TRP A 140 -11.85 16.11 -33.64
N SER A 141 -13.00 15.42 -33.57
CA SER A 141 -13.77 15.03 -34.75
C SER A 141 -14.31 16.24 -35.54
N THR A 142 -14.58 17.37 -34.88
CA THR A 142 -15.05 18.60 -35.56
C THR A 142 -13.92 19.34 -36.29
N LEU A 143 -12.65 19.06 -35.97
CA LEU A 143 -11.48 19.78 -36.47
C LEU A 143 -10.81 19.17 -37.71
N ASP A 144 -11.16 17.94 -38.08
CA ASP A 144 -10.48 17.19 -39.13
C ASP A 144 -11.14 17.40 -40.51
N PRO A 145 -10.42 17.94 -41.52
CA PRO A 145 -10.88 17.97 -42.91
C PRO A 145 -11.24 16.60 -43.52
N CYS A 146 -10.82 15.48 -42.93
CA CYS A 146 -11.17 14.12 -43.36
C CYS A 146 -12.67 13.77 -43.25
N TYR A 147 -13.52 14.64 -42.70
CA TYR A 147 -14.99 14.44 -42.64
C TYR A 147 -15.71 14.34 -44.00
N LYS A 148 -15.00 14.49 -45.12
CA LYS A 148 -15.50 14.18 -46.47
C LYS A 148 -15.09 12.80 -47.01
N GLY A 149 -14.32 12.01 -46.26
CA GLY A 149 -13.60 10.83 -46.76
C GLY A 149 -13.95 9.49 -46.11
N GLY A 150 -15.03 9.35 -45.33
CA GLY A 150 -15.44 8.06 -44.74
C GLY A 150 -14.68 7.63 -43.48
N TYR A 151 -14.01 8.57 -42.79
CA TYR A 151 -13.32 8.32 -41.53
C TYR A 151 -14.19 8.67 -40.31
N PHE A 152 -13.97 7.96 -39.20
CA PHE A 152 -14.52 8.26 -37.87
C PHE A 152 -13.52 7.83 -36.77
N ASN A 153 -13.72 8.26 -35.53
CA ASN A 153 -12.83 7.95 -34.40
C ASN A 153 -13.56 7.29 -33.23
N PHE A 154 -12.83 6.44 -32.51
CA PHE A 154 -13.26 5.87 -31.23
C PHE A 154 -12.03 5.62 -30.34
N ASP A 155 -12.10 6.10 -29.09
CA ASP A 155 -10.98 6.23 -28.15
C ASP A 155 -9.70 6.84 -28.78
N SER A 156 -8.62 6.05 -28.89
CA SER A 156 -7.29 6.45 -29.37
C SER A 156 -7.02 5.98 -30.81
N SER A 157 -8.04 5.46 -31.49
CA SER A 157 -7.96 4.87 -32.83
C SER A 157 -8.83 5.63 -33.84
N PHE A 158 -8.32 5.68 -35.06
CA PHE A 158 -8.97 6.21 -36.24
C PHE A 158 -9.45 5.04 -37.08
N TYR A 159 -10.66 5.14 -37.61
CA TYR A 159 -11.28 4.11 -38.43
C TYR A 159 -11.59 4.69 -39.80
N TYR A 160 -11.14 4.01 -40.85
CA TYR A 160 -11.61 4.24 -42.21
C TYR A 160 -12.65 3.18 -42.55
N MET A 161 -13.73 3.57 -43.22
CA MET A 161 -14.68 2.63 -43.78
C MET A 161 -14.73 2.81 -45.29
N SER A 162 -14.52 1.73 -46.04
CA SER A 162 -14.56 1.78 -47.50
C SER A 162 -15.96 2.08 -48.03
N ASN A 163 -15.99 2.63 -49.24
CA ASN A 163 -17.17 2.83 -50.08
C ASN A 163 -17.11 1.97 -51.36
N GLU A 164 -16.14 1.06 -51.41
CA GLU A 164 -15.84 0.09 -52.46
C GLU A 164 -15.70 -1.28 -51.79
N GLU A 165 -15.84 -2.35 -52.58
CA GLU A 165 -15.70 -3.75 -52.12
C GLU A 165 -14.40 -4.35 -52.70
N LYS A 166 -13.67 -5.11 -51.89
CA LYS A 166 -12.39 -5.77 -52.23
C LYS A 166 -12.27 -7.11 -51.50
N ASN A 167 -11.36 -7.97 -51.95
CA ASN A 167 -10.96 -9.16 -51.19
C ASN A 167 -10.10 -8.81 -49.98
N TRP A 168 -10.02 -9.71 -48.99
CA TRP A 168 -9.44 -9.40 -47.68
C TRP A 168 -7.98 -8.91 -47.75
N GLU A 169 -7.15 -9.51 -48.61
CA GLU A 169 -5.74 -9.12 -48.75
C GLU A 169 -5.59 -7.76 -49.47
N GLU A 170 -6.41 -7.49 -50.50
CA GLU A 170 -6.46 -6.18 -51.16
C GLU A 170 -6.98 -5.07 -50.23
N SER A 171 -7.98 -5.38 -49.40
CA SER A 171 -8.47 -4.49 -48.33
C SER A 171 -7.37 -4.19 -47.30
N ARG A 172 -6.60 -5.21 -46.90
CA ARG A 172 -5.48 -5.04 -45.98
C ARG A 172 -4.35 -4.20 -46.56
N GLN A 173 -4.01 -4.43 -47.82
CA GLN A 173 -3.03 -3.63 -48.55
C GLN A 173 -3.48 -2.17 -48.65
N ASP A 174 -4.76 -1.92 -48.95
CA ASP A 174 -5.36 -0.58 -48.98
C ASP A 174 -5.28 0.16 -47.63
N CYS A 175 -5.46 -0.55 -46.51
CA CYS A 175 -5.22 -0.01 -45.17
C CYS A 175 -3.75 0.35 -44.94
N ARG A 176 -2.83 -0.53 -45.35
CA ARG A 176 -1.38 -0.33 -45.19
C ARG A 176 -0.86 0.86 -45.98
N GLU A 177 -1.38 1.09 -47.18
CA GLU A 177 -1.07 2.28 -47.99
C GLU A 177 -1.56 3.58 -47.34
N LYS A 178 -2.53 3.53 -46.43
CA LYS A 178 -2.99 4.67 -45.60
C LYS A 178 -2.25 4.77 -44.25
N GLY A 179 -1.25 3.92 -44.01
CA GLY A 179 -0.52 3.84 -42.76
C GLY A 179 -1.38 3.31 -41.60
N ALA A 180 -2.25 2.35 -41.90
CA ALA A 180 -3.14 1.61 -41.01
C ALA A 180 -2.93 0.08 -41.22
N ASP A 181 -3.72 -0.76 -40.54
CA ASP A 181 -3.96 -2.15 -40.98
C ASP A 181 -5.48 -2.41 -40.85
N LEU A 182 -5.98 -3.62 -41.14
CA LEU A 182 -7.40 -3.93 -40.89
C LEU A 182 -7.73 -3.86 -39.39
N VAL A 183 -8.98 -3.53 -39.05
CA VAL A 183 -9.36 -3.24 -37.66
C VAL A 183 -9.24 -4.43 -36.69
N ILE A 184 -8.71 -4.16 -35.49
CA ILE A 184 -8.55 -5.13 -34.41
C ILE A 184 -9.53 -4.81 -33.27
N ILE A 185 -10.69 -5.47 -33.32
CA ILE A 185 -11.79 -5.22 -32.36
C ILE A 185 -11.50 -5.96 -31.05
N ASN A 186 -11.08 -5.23 -30.02
CA ASN A 186 -10.68 -5.76 -28.72
C ASN A 186 -11.68 -5.47 -27.58
N SER A 187 -12.64 -4.57 -27.80
CA SER A 187 -13.64 -4.19 -26.78
C SER A 187 -15.09 -4.27 -27.29
N LYS A 188 -16.04 -4.36 -26.36
CA LYS A 188 -17.48 -4.45 -26.68
C LYS A 188 -18.00 -3.09 -27.17
N GLU A 189 -17.44 -2.02 -26.63
CA GLU A 189 -17.76 -0.64 -26.96
C GLU A 189 -17.33 -0.33 -28.40
N GLU A 190 -16.13 -0.76 -28.79
CA GLU A 190 -15.60 -0.69 -30.16
C GLU A 190 -16.46 -1.48 -31.17
N GLN A 191 -16.77 -2.75 -30.86
CA GLN A 191 -17.70 -3.57 -31.65
C GLN A 191 -19.03 -2.84 -31.92
N VAL A 192 -19.61 -2.18 -30.91
CA VAL A 192 -20.86 -1.45 -31.03
C VAL A 192 -20.71 -0.16 -31.84
N VAL A 193 -19.64 0.60 -31.65
CA VAL A 193 -19.43 1.88 -32.36
C VAL A 193 -19.16 1.63 -33.85
N ILE A 194 -18.27 0.70 -34.18
CA ILE A 194 -17.98 0.29 -35.56
C ILE A 194 -19.25 -0.24 -36.23
N GLY A 195 -19.96 -1.17 -35.57
CA GLY A 195 -21.19 -1.76 -36.10
C GLY A 195 -22.29 -0.72 -36.33
N ASN A 196 -22.43 0.29 -35.48
CA ASN A 196 -23.39 1.38 -35.72
C ASN A 196 -23.01 2.22 -36.94
N GLN A 197 -21.73 2.51 -37.13
CA GLN A 197 -21.24 3.31 -38.26
C GLN A 197 -21.33 2.55 -39.60
N LEU A 198 -21.20 1.22 -39.58
CA LEU A 198 -21.30 0.35 -40.76
C LEU A 198 -22.69 0.39 -41.42
N GLY A 199 -23.74 0.79 -40.69
CA GLY A 199 -25.11 0.74 -41.21
C GLY A 199 -25.52 -0.68 -41.61
N SER A 200 -26.51 -0.82 -42.50
CA SER A 200 -27.03 -2.14 -42.91
C SER A 200 -26.12 -2.82 -43.94
N SER A 201 -24.92 -3.23 -43.55
CA SER A 201 -23.87 -3.75 -44.43
C SER A 201 -22.98 -4.79 -43.74
N ARG A 202 -22.01 -5.35 -44.48
CA ARG A 202 -20.94 -6.22 -43.98
C ARG A 202 -19.59 -5.61 -44.32
N ALA A 203 -18.55 -5.90 -43.54
CA ALA A 203 -17.18 -5.47 -43.85
C ALA A 203 -16.11 -6.39 -43.26
N TRP A 204 -14.99 -6.55 -43.97
CA TRP A 204 -13.79 -7.24 -43.50
C TRP A 204 -13.21 -6.57 -42.24
N ILE A 205 -12.82 -7.41 -41.28
CA ILE A 205 -12.05 -7.03 -40.09
C ILE A 205 -10.68 -7.74 -40.12
N GLY A 206 -9.75 -7.30 -39.28
CA GLY A 206 -8.36 -7.76 -39.32
C GLY A 206 -8.11 -9.10 -38.65
N LEU A 207 -9.00 -10.07 -38.79
CA LEU A 207 -8.96 -11.37 -38.11
C LEU A 207 -9.02 -12.50 -39.16
N SER A 208 -8.07 -13.43 -39.11
CA SER A 208 -7.98 -14.59 -40.01
C SER A 208 -7.28 -15.77 -39.36
N ASP A 209 -7.59 -17.00 -39.79
CA ASP A 209 -6.89 -18.23 -39.39
C ASP A 209 -6.20 -18.96 -40.55
N GLY A 210 -6.32 -18.53 -41.80
CA GLY A 210 -5.67 -19.14 -42.98
C GLY A 210 -4.13 -19.23 -43.01
N ALA A 211 -3.45 -18.90 -41.91
CA ALA A 211 -2.07 -19.32 -41.66
C ALA A 211 -1.97 -20.73 -41.03
N VAL A 212 -2.91 -21.06 -40.14
CA VAL A 212 -3.09 -22.35 -39.44
C VAL A 212 -4.57 -22.49 -39.07
N GLU A 213 -5.30 -23.34 -39.80
CA GLU A 213 -6.71 -23.68 -39.59
C GLU A 213 -7.12 -23.73 -38.10
N GLY A 214 -8.09 -22.90 -37.71
CA GLY A 214 -8.60 -22.75 -36.35
C GLY A 214 -7.77 -21.90 -35.37
N ASP A 215 -6.56 -21.44 -35.71
CA ASP A 215 -5.74 -20.53 -34.86
C ASP A 215 -5.88 -19.06 -35.28
N TRP A 216 -7.07 -18.51 -35.03
CA TRP A 216 -7.44 -17.12 -35.36
C TRP A 216 -6.48 -16.06 -34.80
N LYS A 217 -5.83 -15.31 -35.70
CA LYS A 217 -4.92 -14.20 -35.42
C LYS A 217 -5.47 -12.88 -35.93
N TRP A 218 -5.18 -11.83 -35.17
CA TRP A 218 -5.30 -10.46 -35.66
C TRP A 218 -4.15 -10.11 -36.62
N VAL A 219 -4.34 -9.07 -37.43
CA VAL A 219 -3.32 -8.57 -38.38
C VAL A 219 -2.02 -8.07 -37.73
N ASP A 220 -2.00 -7.83 -36.42
CA ASP A 220 -0.78 -7.55 -35.64
C ASP A 220 -0.06 -8.83 -35.12
N GLY A 221 -0.61 -10.01 -35.40
CA GLY A 221 -0.10 -11.32 -34.97
C GLY A 221 -0.57 -11.78 -33.59
N THR A 222 -1.41 -11.01 -32.89
CA THR A 222 -1.96 -11.42 -31.59
C THR A 222 -3.08 -12.47 -31.75
N SER A 223 -3.18 -13.41 -30.81
CA SER A 223 -4.28 -14.39 -30.78
C SER A 223 -5.60 -13.76 -30.33
N LEU A 224 -6.70 -14.26 -30.87
CA LEU A 224 -8.05 -13.89 -30.46
C LEU A 224 -8.32 -14.20 -28.96
N THR A 225 -8.59 -13.17 -28.16
CA THR A 225 -8.94 -13.32 -26.72
C THR A 225 -10.43 -13.19 -26.44
N THR A 226 -11.14 -12.40 -27.24
CA THR A 226 -12.57 -12.08 -27.09
C THR A 226 -13.19 -12.11 -28.48
N ALA A 227 -14.28 -12.85 -28.64
CA ALA A 227 -14.91 -13.04 -29.93
C ALA A 227 -16.37 -12.56 -29.94
N TYR A 228 -16.81 -11.99 -31.07
CA TYR A 228 -18.21 -11.60 -31.30
C TYR A 228 -18.81 -12.35 -32.49
N TRP A 229 -18.45 -13.62 -32.66
CA TRP A 229 -19.03 -14.55 -33.65
C TRP A 229 -20.55 -14.63 -33.55
N ALA A 230 -21.20 -14.86 -34.70
CA ALA A 230 -22.62 -15.19 -34.70
C ALA A 230 -22.84 -16.62 -34.20
N LYS A 231 -24.11 -16.97 -33.98
CA LYS A 231 -24.48 -18.35 -33.64
C LYS A 231 -24.14 -19.26 -34.81
N GLU A 232 -23.41 -20.33 -34.51
CA GLU A 232 -22.86 -21.34 -35.44
C GLU A 232 -21.53 -20.97 -36.14
N GLU A 233 -20.94 -19.80 -35.87
CA GLU A 233 -19.63 -19.39 -36.44
C GLU A 233 -18.47 -19.47 -35.42
N PRO A 234 -17.20 -19.57 -35.87
CA PRO A 234 -16.80 -19.86 -37.25
C PRO A 234 -17.20 -21.28 -37.66
N ASN A 235 -17.60 -21.45 -38.92
CA ASN A 235 -18.20 -22.68 -39.44
C ASN A 235 -17.34 -23.42 -40.47
N ASP A 236 -16.35 -22.75 -41.09
CA ASP A 236 -15.54 -23.26 -42.20
C ASP A 236 -16.38 -23.90 -43.33
N ASP A 237 -17.32 -23.16 -43.93
CA ASP A 237 -18.14 -23.61 -45.09
C ASP A 237 -17.31 -23.62 -46.40
N GLY A 238 -16.22 -24.39 -46.37
CA GLY A 238 -15.33 -24.71 -47.47
C GLY A 238 -14.14 -23.78 -47.63
N ASP A 239 -13.21 -23.77 -46.67
CA ASP A 239 -12.01 -22.91 -46.61
C ASP A 239 -12.40 -21.43 -46.36
N GLU A 240 -13.03 -21.13 -45.22
CA GLU A 240 -13.50 -19.76 -44.88
C GLU A 240 -12.55 -18.99 -43.92
N ASP A 241 -11.29 -18.84 -44.31
CA ASP A 241 -10.18 -18.30 -43.50
C ASP A 241 -10.26 -16.84 -42.96
N CYS A 242 -11.27 -16.04 -43.33
CA CYS A 242 -11.28 -14.57 -43.10
C CYS A 242 -12.56 -14.06 -42.41
N ALA A 243 -12.41 -13.19 -41.41
CA ALA A 243 -13.56 -12.67 -40.66
C ALA A 243 -14.14 -11.37 -41.22
N GLU A 244 -15.46 -11.34 -41.40
CA GLU A 244 -16.26 -10.14 -41.65
C GLU A 244 -17.17 -9.81 -40.46
N MET A 245 -17.37 -8.51 -40.18
CA MET A 245 -18.47 -8.02 -39.33
C MET A 245 -19.73 -7.88 -40.20
N ILE A 246 -20.84 -8.50 -39.79
CA ILE A 246 -22.17 -8.24 -40.37
C ILE A 246 -22.96 -7.34 -39.42
N ASN A 247 -23.49 -6.21 -39.91
CA ASN A 247 -24.50 -5.41 -39.19
C ASN A 247 -25.80 -5.35 -40.00
N SER A 248 -26.76 -6.17 -39.61
CA SER A 248 -28.10 -6.24 -40.18
C SER A 248 -29.15 -6.25 -39.05
N PRO A 249 -30.44 -6.03 -39.35
CA PRO A 249 -31.50 -6.10 -38.33
C PRO A 249 -31.57 -7.44 -37.58
N ASN A 250 -31.12 -8.53 -38.19
CA ASN A 250 -31.23 -9.90 -37.66
C ASN A 250 -29.90 -10.48 -37.16
N ARG A 251 -28.76 -9.88 -37.52
CA ARG A 251 -27.41 -10.37 -37.21
C ARG A 251 -26.43 -9.20 -37.12
N LYS A 252 -25.82 -9.00 -35.94
CA LYS A 252 -24.90 -7.90 -35.59
C LYS A 252 -23.60 -8.42 -34.99
N LEU A 253 -23.06 -9.44 -35.63
CA LEU A 253 -22.03 -10.35 -35.12
C LEU A 253 -21.14 -10.78 -36.30
N TRP A 254 -19.98 -11.34 -36.02
CA TRP A 254 -19.01 -11.75 -37.02
C TRP A 254 -19.46 -13.00 -37.81
N ASN A 255 -18.82 -13.19 -38.96
CA ASN A 255 -18.91 -14.35 -39.83
C ASN A 255 -17.50 -14.63 -40.35
N ASP A 256 -17.11 -15.88 -40.44
CA ASP A 256 -16.01 -16.32 -41.29
C ASP A 256 -16.52 -16.41 -42.74
N ASN A 257 -15.67 -16.13 -43.72
CA ASN A 257 -16.01 -16.10 -45.14
C ASN A 257 -14.72 -16.29 -45.95
N LYS A 258 -14.81 -16.87 -47.15
CA LYS A 258 -13.65 -17.06 -48.05
C LYS A 258 -12.94 -15.72 -48.28
N CYS A 259 -11.64 -15.66 -48.00
CA CYS A 259 -10.84 -14.43 -48.14
C CYS A 259 -10.90 -13.78 -49.54
N SER A 260 -11.26 -14.55 -50.58
CA SER A 260 -11.46 -14.08 -51.96
C SER A 260 -12.79 -13.36 -52.21
N HIS A 261 -13.72 -13.34 -51.25
CA HIS A 261 -15.00 -12.64 -51.39
C HIS A 261 -14.78 -11.12 -51.39
N GLU A 262 -15.56 -10.38 -52.20
CA GLU A 262 -15.50 -8.92 -52.20
C GLU A 262 -16.49 -8.36 -51.17
N ALA A 263 -15.98 -7.57 -50.22
CA ALA A 263 -16.77 -6.88 -49.21
C ALA A 263 -16.19 -5.49 -48.93
N LEU A 264 -16.95 -4.64 -48.25
CA LEU A 264 -16.39 -3.41 -47.66
C LEU A 264 -15.29 -3.78 -46.66
N TRP A 265 -14.44 -2.84 -46.27
CA TRP A 265 -13.42 -3.07 -45.24
C TRP A 265 -13.27 -1.90 -44.28
N ILE A 266 -12.77 -2.21 -43.09
CA ILE A 266 -12.53 -1.24 -42.03
C ILE A 266 -11.05 -1.26 -41.65
N CYS A 267 -10.37 -0.13 -41.84
CA CYS A 267 -8.99 0.03 -41.38
C CYS A 267 -8.96 0.66 -39.99
N GLU A 268 -8.02 0.24 -39.14
CA GLU A 268 -7.70 0.90 -37.88
C GLU A 268 -6.29 1.52 -37.94
N LYS A 269 -6.19 2.80 -37.61
CA LYS A 269 -4.94 3.49 -37.35
C LYS A 269 -4.90 3.93 -35.89
N ARG A 270 -4.11 3.22 -35.08
CA ARG A 270 -3.84 3.59 -33.68
C ARG A 270 -2.96 4.84 -33.65
N VAL A 271 -3.35 5.84 -32.87
CA VAL A 271 -2.40 6.87 -32.46
C VAL A 271 -1.42 6.21 -31.51
N ALA A 272 -0.17 6.05 -31.94
CA ALA A 272 0.82 5.35 -31.16
C ALA A 272 1.05 6.08 -29.82
N GLN A 273 0.77 5.42 -28.70
CA GLN A 273 1.08 5.91 -27.36
C GLN A 273 2.60 5.87 -27.10
N PHE A 274 3.36 6.73 -27.79
CA PHE A 274 4.83 6.69 -27.75
C PHE A 274 5.45 7.25 -26.45
N PHE A 275 4.64 7.74 -25.50
CA PHE A 275 5.12 8.54 -24.37
C PHE A 275 5.28 7.82 -23.01
N TYR A 276 4.94 6.53 -22.88
CA TYR A 276 4.99 5.84 -21.57
C TYR A 276 6.27 5.01 -21.27
N ARG A 277 7.37 5.17 -22.03
CA ARG A 277 8.60 4.36 -21.83
C ARG A 277 9.87 5.08 -21.40
N LEU A 278 9.78 6.33 -20.93
CA LEU A 278 10.96 7.16 -20.60
C LEU A 278 10.93 7.89 -19.25
N GLN A 279 10.31 7.31 -18.21
CA GLN A 279 10.47 7.75 -16.80
C GLN A 279 10.64 6.58 -15.80
N MET A 280 11.54 5.63 -16.11
CA MET A 280 11.92 4.53 -15.21
C MET A 280 13.44 4.48 -14.94
N PHE A 281 14.07 5.65 -14.73
CA PHE A 281 15.46 5.72 -14.25
C PHE A 281 15.75 6.98 -13.42
N HIS A 282 15.25 7.01 -12.18
CA HIS A 282 16.01 7.59 -11.07
C HIS A 282 15.74 6.80 -9.78
N ARG A 283 16.77 6.09 -9.31
CA ARG A 283 16.78 5.37 -8.03
C ARG A 283 17.78 6.03 -7.09
N SER A 284 17.27 6.76 -6.10
CA SER A 284 17.90 6.99 -4.80
C SER A 284 16.74 7.08 -3.80
N SER A 285 16.43 6.04 -3.01
CA SER A 285 17.26 5.45 -1.96
C SER A 285 17.73 6.47 -0.93
N ASP A 286 16.77 7.05 -0.20
CA ASP A 286 17.02 7.53 1.16
C ASP A 286 16.14 6.74 2.13
N ARG A 287 16.80 6.10 3.10
CA ARG A 287 16.17 5.56 4.30
C ARG A 287 16.16 6.68 5.31
N VAL A 288 15.05 6.91 6.01
CA VAL A 288 15.08 7.64 7.28
C VAL A 288 14.94 6.60 8.38
N GLU A 289 16.03 6.39 9.12
CA GLU A 289 16.06 5.47 10.25
C GLU A 289 15.28 6.03 11.45
N MET A 290 14.71 5.10 12.21
CA MET A 290 13.92 5.34 13.40
C MET A 290 14.84 5.71 14.56
N VAL A 291 14.71 6.92 15.12
CA VAL A 291 15.40 7.31 16.36
C VAL A 291 14.44 7.15 17.53
N VAL A 292 14.68 6.13 18.35
CA VAL A 292 14.07 5.97 19.68
C VAL A 292 15.18 6.18 20.70
N GLU A 293 15.14 7.27 21.46
CA GLU A 293 16.04 7.46 22.60
C GLU A 293 15.51 6.67 23.81
N ILE A 294 16.30 5.68 24.23
CA ILE A 294 16.11 4.94 25.48
C ILE A 294 17.13 5.51 26.48
N TYR A 295 16.66 5.92 27.67
CA TYR A 295 17.53 6.20 28.81
C TYR A 295 17.44 5.05 29.81
N GLU A 296 18.58 4.41 30.08
CA GLU A 296 18.73 3.34 31.06
C GLU A 296 20.03 3.57 31.88
N SER A 297 19.88 3.71 33.20
CA SER A 297 20.90 3.62 34.27
C SER A 297 20.13 3.85 35.60
N THR A 298 20.05 2.99 36.63
CA THR A 298 21.08 2.20 37.37
C THR A 298 22.20 3.10 37.93
N ASP A 299 22.66 3.03 39.19
CA ASP A 299 22.25 2.20 40.34
C ASP A 299 22.82 2.76 41.68
N THR A 300 22.59 2.05 42.80
CA THR A 300 23.40 1.99 44.05
C THR A 300 23.37 3.09 45.14
N VAL A 301 22.51 2.83 46.13
CA VAL A 301 22.78 2.66 47.59
C VAL A 301 24.20 2.88 48.16
N ARG A 302 24.32 3.72 49.22
CA ARG A 302 24.99 3.53 50.56
C ARG A 302 24.98 4.89 51.33
N GLY A 303 24.94 4.98 52.66
CA GLY A 303 24.81 4.01 53.76
C GLY A 303 25.02 4.67 55.16
N HIS A 304 24.67 3.94 56.24
CA HIS A 304 24.99 4.13 57.69
C HIS A 304 24.56 5.41 58.47
N ASP A 305 23.65 5.23 59.45
CA ASP A 305 23.83 5.23 60.94
C ASP A 305 25.06 5.91 61.60
N PRO A 306 25.04 6.28 62.92
CA PRO A 306 24.03 5.98 63.97
C PRO A 306 23.68 7.10 65.00
N ASP A 307 22.87 6.72 66.01
CA ASP A 307 22.98 7.03 67.47
C ASP A 307 22.23 8.20 68.20
N THR A 308 21.32 7.75 69.09
CA THR A 308 21.11 8.14 70.53
C THR A 308 20.34 9.40 71.01
N GLU A 309 19.44 9.13 71.99
CA GLU A 309 19.03 9.95 73.17
C GLU A 309 18.27 11.30 72.96
N LYS A 310 17.40 11.81 73.87
CA LYS A 310 16.98 11.43 75.24
C LYS A 310 15.61 12.03 75.67
N GLU A 311 14.93 11.33 76.58
CA GLU A 311 14.10 11.77 77.75
C GLU A 311 12.97 12.82 77.74
N GLY A 312 11.97 12.57 78.63
CA GLY A 312 10.96 13.52 79.16
C GLY A 312 9.50 13.07 78.95
N GLY A 313 8.62 12.87 79.95
CA GLY A 313 8.76 12.86 81.42
C GLY A 313 7.65 13.65 82.17
N ASP A 314 6.54 13.01 82.58
CA ASP A 314 5.71 13.33 83.79
C ASP A 314 4.48 12.39 83.92
N THR A 315 4.39 11.48 84.90
CA THR A 315 3.86 11.55 86.30
C THR A 315 2.32 11.57 86.53
N LYS A 316 1.83 10.53 87.24
CA LYS A 316 0.94 10.52 88.45
C LYS A 316 0.30 9.13 88.62
N LYS A 317 0.77 8.31 89.56
CA LYS A 317 0.39 8.19 91.01
C LYS A 317 -0.80 7.24 91.30
N ALA A 318 -0.49 6.10 91.92
CA ALA A 318 -1.35 5.40 92.89
C ALA A 318 -1.11 5.98 94.31
N PRO A 319 -1.83 5.56 95.38
CA PRO A 319 -1.79 4.20 96.00
C PRO A 319 -3.23 3.62 96.20
N ASP A 320 -3.63 2.70 97.10
CA ASP A 320 -3.01 2.09 98.32
C ASP A 320 -3.60 0.68 98.69
N THR A 321 -3.49 0.28 99.96
CA THR A 321 -3.74 -1.02 100.63
C THR A 321 -5.10 -1.09 101.37
N ASP A 322 -5.64 -2.17 102.00
CA ASP A 322 -5.10 -3.40 102.64
C ASP A 322 -6.20 -4.55 102.74
N PRO A 323 -6.20 -5.61 103.59
CA PRO A 323 -5.91 -7.00 103.15
C PRO A 323 -6.95 -8.12 103.48
N ASN A 324 -6.52 -9.37 103.18
CA ASN A 324 -6.85 -10.68 103.81
C ASN A 324 -8.06 -11.51 103.34
N ARG A 325 -7.82 -12.73 102.80
CA ARG A 325 -7.86 -14.04 103.54
C ARG A 325 -8.14 -15.26 102.63
N GLY A 326 -7.42 -16.37 102.85
CA GLY A 326 -7.78 -17.72 102.38
C GLY A 326 -7.08 -18.21 101.11
N GLY A 327 -6.46 -19.40 101.16
CA GLY A 327 -5.68 -19.97 100.05
C GLY A 327 -6.33 -21.20 99.41
N ASP A 328 -5.79 -21.63 98.26
CA ASP A 328 -5.89 -23.02 97.79
C ASP A 328 -4.87 -23.33 96.67
N THR A 329 -4.48 -24.61 96.58
CA THR A 329 -3.31 -25.15 95.84
C THR A 329 -3.05 -24.63 94.39
N ALA A 330 -1.78 -24.34 94.09
CA ALA A 330 -1.37 -23.69 92.84
C ALA A 330 -1.08 -24.63 91.63
N TRP A 331 -0.94 -25.95 91.83
CA TRP A 331 -0.39 -26.83 90.78
C TRP A 331 -1.43 -27.45 89.82
N SER A 332 -2.71 -27.57 90.21
CA SER A 332 -3.76 -28.13 89.33
C SER A 332 -4.45 -27.10 88.43
N ARG A 333 -4.33 -25.81 88.73
CA ARG A 333 -5.05 -24.74 88.01
C ARG A 333 -4.36 -24.33 86.71
N CYS A 334 -3.02 -24.45 86.62
CA CYS A 334 -2.29 -24.20 85.37
C CYS A 334 -2.65 -25.22 84.26
N TYR A 335 -2.70 -26.52 84.56
CA TYR A 335 -2.91 -27.57 83.56
C TYR A 335 -4.23 -27.41 82.78
N ARG A 336 -5.35 -27.21 83.48
CA ARG A 336 -6.67 -27.03 82.84
C ARG A 336 -6.72 -25.77 81.98
N VAL A 337 -6.10 -24.68 82.44
CA VAL A 337 -6.00 -23.43 81.66
C VAL A 337 -5.16 -23.66 80.42
N THR A 338 -3.96 -24.26 80.52
CA THR A 338 -3.12 -24.54 79.35
C THR A 338 -3.79 -25.45 78.31
N ALA A 339 -4.46 -26.53 78.73
CA ALA A 339 -5.14 -27.42 77.80
C ALA A 339 -6.31 -26.73 77.08
N VAL A 340 -7.11 -25.93 77.79
CA VAL A 340 -8.20 -25.14 77.19
C VAL A 340 -7.64 -24.06 76.26
N CYS A 341 -6.59 -23.34 76.65
CA CYS A 341 -5.93 -22.33 75.81
C CYS A 341 -5.39 -22.95 74.50
N VAL A 342 -4.79 -24.14 74.55
CA VAL A 342 -4.25 -24.77 73.34
C VAL A 342 -5.37 -25.34 72.45
N VAL A 343 -6.44 -25.92 73.01
CA VAL A 343 -7.62 -26.31 72.20
C VAL A 343 -8.26 -25.09 71.54
N LEU A 344 -8.39 -23.97 72.25
CA LEU A 344 -8.86 -22.70 71.68
C LEU A 344 -7.93 -22.19 70.57
N LEU A 345 -6.61 -22.24 70.75
CA LEU A 345 -5.64 -21.90 69.71
C LEU A 345 -5.76 -22.82 68.48
N CYS A 346 -5.91 -24.13 68.65
CA CYS A 346 -6.13 -25.06 67.54
C CYS A 346 -7.45 -24.74 66.79
N VAL A 347 -8.53 -24.42 67.50
CA VAL A 347 -9.80 -24.02 66.87
C VAL A 347 -9.65 -22.69 66.11
N LEU A 348 -8.97 -21.69 66.69
CA LEU A 348 -8.70 -20.42 66.03
C LEU A 348 -7.80 -20.57 64.79
N LEU A 349 -6.78 -21.43 64.85
CA LEU A 349 -5.93 -21.74 63.71
C LEU A 349 -6.72 -22.48 62.61
N LEU A 350 -7.58 -23.44 62.98
CA LEU A 350 -8.46 -24.12 62.02
C LEU A 350 -9.45 -23.16 61.35
N THR A 351 -10.04 -22.21 62.07
CA THR A 351 -10.91 -21.19 61.45
C THR A 351 -10.14 -20.21 60.58
N ALA A 352 -8.89 -19.87 60.94
CA ALA A 352 -8.02 -19.07 60.09
C ALA A 352 -7.66 -19.81 58.78
N VAL A 353 -7.33 -21.11 58.85
CA VAL A 353 -7.07 -21.97 57.68
C VAL A 353 -8.30 -22.01 56.76
N THR A 354 -9.51 -22.28 57.29
CA THR A 354 -10.71 -22.40 56.45
C THR A 354 -11.10 -21.07 55.80
N VAL A 355 -10.99 -19.94 56.50
CA VAL A 355 -11.25 -18.60 55.93
C VAL A 355 -10.21 -18.24 54.86
N LEU A 356 -8.92 -18.50 55.08
CA LEU A 356 -7.88 -18.27 54.08
C LEU A 356 -8.07 -19.16 52.84
N TRP A 357 -8.43 -20.44 53.04
CA TRP A 357 -8.70 -21.37 51.95
C TRP A 357 -9.92 -20.93 51.11
N ILE A 358 -11.02 -20.51 51.75
CA ILE A 358 -12.19 -19.95 51.04
C ILE A 358 -11.77 -18.72 50.21
N LYS A 359 -11.06 -17.75 50.81
CA LYS A 359 -10.57 -16.57 50.08
C LYS A 359 -9.67 -16.94 48.89
N PHE A 360 -8.77 -17.92 49.08
CA PHE A 360 -7.92 -18.44 48.02
C PHE A 360 -8.73 -19.08 46.87
N THR A 361 -9.74 -19.91 47.18
CA THR A 361 -10.57 -20.54 46.13
C THR A 361 -11.40 -19.52 45.33
N ILE A 362 -11.93 -18.48 45.98
CA ILE A 362 -12.64 -17.38 45.33
C ILE A 362 -11.70 -16.62 44.40
N LEU A 363 -10.56 -16.14 44.93
CA LEU A 363 -9.56 -15.39 44.17
C LEU A 363 -9.02 -16.19 42.97
N ASN A 364 -8.77 -17.49 43.14
CA ASN A 364 -8.34 -18.37 42.06
C ASN A 364 -9.41 -18.52 40.96
N THR A 365 -10.69 -18.53 41.34
CA THR A 365 -11.80 -18.58 40.37
C THR A 365 -11.95 -17.25 39.62
N GLU A 366 -11.77 -16.12 40.31
CA GLU A 366 -11.75 -14.79 39.70
C GLU A 366 -10.56 -14.61 38.75
N ASN A 367 -9.36 -15.02 39.15
CA ASN A 367 -8.15 -14.97 38.32
C ASN A 367 -8.31 -15.81 37.03
N ASN A 368 -8.84 -17.04 37.14
CA ASN A 368 -9.10 -17.89 35.96
C ASN A 368 -10.13 -17.28 35.00
N ARG A 369 -11.18 -16.62 35.52
CA ARG A 369 -12.16 -15.88 34.71
C ARG A 369 -11.51 -14.68 34.02
N LEU A 370 -10.74 -13.88 34.76
CA LEU A 370 -10.05 -12.71 34.25
C LEU A 370 -9.02 -13.09 33.18
N GLN A 371 -8.28 -14.19 33.37
CA GLN A 371 -7.34 -14.71 32.37
C GLN A 371 -8.06 -15.15 31.09
N THR A 372 -9.25 -15.76 31.22
CA THR A 372 -10.08 -16.11 30.06
C THR A 372 -10.52 -14.85 29.31
N SER A 373 -11.04 -13.84 30.02
CA SER A 373 -11.42 -12.56 29.42
C SER A 373 -10.25 -11.82 28.78
N TYR A 374 -9.06 -11.86 29.39
CA TYR A 374 -7.82 -11.29 28.85
C TYR A 374 -7.40 -11.96 27.54
N ASN A 375 -7.41 -13.31 27.51
CA ASN A 375 -7.07 -14.07 26.32
C ASN A 375 -8.06 -13.79 25.18
N THR A 376 -9.37 -13.73 25.46
CA THR A 376 -10.40 -13.36 24.47
C THR A 376 -10.18 -11.94 23.93
N LEU A 377 -9.96 -10.96 24.82
CA LEU A 377 -9.72 -9.57 24.43
C LEU A 377 -8.44 -9.40 23.60
N THR A 378 -7.42 -10.22 23.85
CA THR A 378 -6.19 -10.26 23.03
C THR A 378 -6.51 -10.69 21.61
N ILE A 379 -7.31 -11.76 21.44
CA ILE A 379 -7.74 -12.24 20.12
C ILE A 379 -8.59 -11.18 19.40
N GLU A 380 -9.53 -10.51 20.10
CA GLU A 380 -10.32 -9.41 19.52
C GLU A 380 -9.43 -8.26 19.04
N ARG A 381 -8.43 -7.85 19.84
CA ARG A 381 -7.46 -6.81 19.48
C ARG A 381 -6.64 -7.22 18.26
N ASP A 382 -6.13 -8.44 18.22
CA ASP A 382 -5.30 -8.95 17.13
C ASP A 382 -6.10 -9.06 15.80
N GLN A 383 -7.34 -9.52 15.86
CA GLN A 383 -8.25 -9.57 14.70
C GLN A 383 -8.59 -8.16 14.18
N LEU A 384 -8.82 -7.21 15.09
CA LEU A 384 -9.06 -5.82 14.74
C LEU A 384 -7.80 -5.16 14.14
N GLN A 385 -6.60 -5.49 14.64
CA GLN A 385 -5.33 -4.98 14.10
C GLN A 385 -5.09 -5.52 12.68
N ALA A 386 -5.35 -6.80 12.43
CA ALA A 386 -5.27 -7.37 11.08
C ALA A 386 -6.27 -6.68 10.12
N SER A 387 -7.49 -6.42 10.59
CA SER A 387 -8.52 -5.69 9.82
C SER A 387 -8.12 -4.25 9.52
N TYR A 388 -7.51 -3.56 10.50
CA TYR A 388 -6.97 -2.20 10.34
C TYR A 388 -5.83 -2.13 9.32
N ASN A 389 -4.90 -3.09 9.36
CA ASN A 389 -3.79 -3.15 8.42
C ASN A 389 -4.30 -3.36 6.98
N ASN A 390 -5.20 -4.32 6.76
CA ASN A 390 -5.81 -4.55 5.44
C ASN A 390 -6.57 -3.32 4.92
N LEU A 391 -7.35 -2.65 5.78
CA LEU A 391 -8.05 -1.42 5.42
C LEU A 391 -7.09 -0.26 5.09
N THR A 392 -5.89 -0.25 5.68
CA THR A 392 -4.84 0.73 5.36
C THR A 392 -4.29 0.47 3.96
N GLU A 393 -4.03 -0.80 3.61
CA GLU A 393 -3.62 -1.19 2.26
C GLU A 393 -4.69 -0.83 1.20
N GLU A 394 -5.98 -1.09 1.47
CA GLU A 394 -7.10 -0.66 0.60
C GLU A 394 -7.13 0.86 0.40
N ARG A 395 -6.91 1.65 1.47
CA ARG A 395 -6.87 3.11 1.43
C ARG A 395 -5.69 3.61 0.59
N ASP A 396 -4.50 3.03 0.77
CA ASP A 396 -3.28 3.43 0.05
C ASP A 396 -3.35 3.10 -1.45
N GLN A 397 -3.97 1.96 -1.81
CA GLN A 397 -4.27 1.62 -3.21
C GLN A 397 -5.24 2.63 -3.84
N LEU A 398 -6.34 2.97 -3.14
CA LEU A 398 -7.28 4.00 -3.60
C LEU A 398 -6.64 5.39 -3.71
N GLN A 399 -5.71 5.76 -2.82
CA GLN A 399 -5.00 7.04 -2.90
C GLN A 399 -4.09 7.09 -4.12
N THR A 400 -3.45 5.96 -4.46
CA THR A 400 -2.63 5.84 -5.67
C THR A 400 -3.48 5.95 -6.94
N SER A 401 -4.64 5.28 -6.97
CA SER A 401 -5.63 5.41 -8.06
C SER A 401 -6.07 6.87 -8.25
N PHE A 402 -6.50 7.52 -7.17
CA PHE A 402 -6.96 8.91 -7.18
C PHE A 402 -5.89 9.87 -7.72
N ASN A 403 -4.63 9.72 -7.29
CA ASN A 403 -3.52 10.55 -7.75
C ASN A 403 -3.27 10.38 -9.26
N ASN A 404 -3.28 9.13 -9.77
CA ASN A 404 -3.10 8.84 -11.19
C ASN A 404 -4.26 9.39 -12.03
N LEU A 405 -5.51 9.20 -11.58
CA LEU A 405 -6.70 9.75 -12.24
C LEU A 405 -6.69 11.28 -12.27
N THR A 406 -6.19 11.94 -11.23
CA THR A 406 -6.04 13.39 -11.18
C THR A 406 -5.14 13.90 -12.30
N ILE A 407 -3.98 13.24 -12.50
CA ILE A 407 -3.01 13.56 -13.57
C ILE A 407 -3.64 13.33 -14.96
N GLU A 408 -4.29 12.18 -15.18
CA GLU A 408 -4.96 11.85 -16.46
C GLU A 408 -6.06 12.88 -16.78
N ARG A 409 -6.88 13.24 -15.79
CA ARG A 409 -7.93 14.28 -15.89
C ARG A 409 -7.33 15.63 -16.27
N ASP A 410 -6.25 16.06 -15.61
CA ASP A 410 -5.61 17.35 -15.91
C ASP A 410 -5.00 17.41 -17.31
N GLN A 411 -4.42 16.30 -17.79
CA GLN A 411 -3.92 16.19 -19.16
C GLN A 411 -5.06 16.26 -20.18
N LEU A 412 -6.10 15.43 -20.01
CA LEU A 412 -7.27 15.41 -20.90
C LEU A 412 -7.97 16.77 -20.96
N GLN A 413 -8.00 17.50 -19.85
CA GLN A 413 -8.56 18.85 -19.80
C GLN A 413 -7.72 19.85 -20.61
N ARG A 414 -6.37 19.80 -20.51
CA ARG A 414 -5.48 20.63 -21.35
C ARG A 414 -5.64 20.31 -22.83
N GLU A 415 -5.68 19.03 -23.19
CA GLU A 415 -5.89 18.59 -24.57
C GLU A 415 -7.24 19.09 -25.11
N ARG A 416 -8.35 18.84 -24.39
CA ARG A 416 -9.70 19.31 -24.76
C ARG A 416 -9.75 20.83 -24.95
N ASP A 417 -9.17 21.60 -24.01
CA ASP A 417 -9.18 23.05 -24.10
C ASP A 417 -8.28 23.56 -25.24
N GLY A 418 -7.19 22.84 -25.55
CA GLY A 418 -6.38 22.99 -26.75
C GLY A 418 -7.21 22.81 -28.03
N TYR A 419 -7.89 21.67 -28.19
CA TYR A 419 -8.79 21.39 -29.32
C TYR A 419 -9.89 22.46 -29.44
N ARG A 420 -10.59 22.81 -28.35
CA ARG A 420 -11.61 23.87 -28.37
C ARG A 420 -11.03 25.22 -28.82
N SER A 421 -9.81 25.56 -28.39
CA SER A 421 -9.07 26.75 -28.84
C SER A 421 -8.71 26.68 -30.33
N THR A 422 -8.30 25.51 -30.86
CA THR A 422 -8.08 25.34 -32.30
C THR A 422 -9.39 25.61 -33.05
N LEU A 423 -10.51 25.05 -32.60
CA LEU A 423 -11.80 25.15 -33.31
C LEU A 423 -12.27 26.60 -33.50
N ASP A 424 -12.11 27.46 -32.49
CA ASP A 424 -12.42 28.90 -32.62
C ASP A 424 -11.49 29.65 -33.59
N LEU A 425 -10.23 29.21 -33.74
CA LEU A 425 -9.30 29.72 -34.76
C LEU A 425 -9.70 29.26 -36.17
N CYS A 426 -10.21 28.03 -36.31
CA CYS A 426 -10.54 27.43 -37.61
C CYS A 426 -11.86 27.94 -38.20
N TYR A 427 -12.79 28.44 -37.37
CA TYR A 427 -13.91 29.23 -37.87
C TYR A 427 -13.47 30.58 -38.51
N LYS A 428 -12.19 30.96 -38.41
CA LYS A 428 -11.63 32.23 -38.93
C LYS A 428 -10.56 32.02 -40.03
N GLY A 429 -10.21 30.80 -40.41
CA GLY A 429 -9.21 30.53 -41.46
C GLY A 429 -9.03 29.05 -41.83
N ARG A 430 -8.03 28.75 -42.66
CA ARG A 430 -7.85 27.40 -43.22
C ARG A 430 -6.96 26.56 -42.30
N CYS A 431 -7.57 25.80 -41.40
CA CYS A 431 -6.86 24.87 -40.52
C CYS A 431 -6.80 23.44 -41.07
N PHE A 432 -5.83 22.67 -40.56
CA PHE A 432 -5.74 21.23 -40.73
C PHE A 432 -4.89 20.63 -39.59
N ASN A 433 -4.98 19.31 -39.37
CA ASN A 433 -4.20 18.57 -38.36
C ASN A 433 -3.41 17.44 -39.04
N PHE A 434 -2.21 17.19 -38.54
CA PHE A 434 -1.39 16.04 -38.92
C PHE A 434 -0.51 15.68 -37.73
N ASP A 435 -0.51 14.38 -37.41
CA ASP A 435 0.05 13.85 -36.17
C ASP A 435 -0.42 14.68 -34.95
N SER A 436 0.51 15.04 -34.06
CA SER A 436 0.29 15.77 -32.81
C SER A 436 0.30 17.29 -32.99
N SER A 437 0.29 17.80 -34.24
CA SER A 437 0.36 19.23 -34.57
C SER A 437 -0.90 19.78 -35.24
N PHE A 438 -1.29 20.98 -34.83
CA PHE A 438 -2.29 21.80 -35.51
C PHE A 438 -1.62 22.83 -36.40
N TYR A 439 -2.15 22.97 -37.61
CA TYR A 439 -1.64 23.90 -38.60
C TYR A 439 -2.72 24.91 -38.97
N TYR A 440 -2.32 26.17 -39.11
CA TYR A 440 -3.15 27.25 -39.61
C TYR A 440 -2.48 27.86 -40.83
N MET A 441 -3.17 27.86 -41.97
CA MET A 441 -2.74 28.56 -43.18
C MET A 441 -3.49 29.88 -43.29
N SER A 442 -2.73 30.96 -43.53
CA SER A 442 -3.30 32.30 -43.65
C SER A 442 -4.17 32.47 -44.91
N ASN A 443 -5.12 33.41 -44.83
CA ASN A 443 -5.95 33.86 -45.96
C ASN A 443 -5.50 35.21 -46.53
N GLU A 444 -4.47 35.82 -45.92
CA GLU A 444 -3.85 37.08 -46.34
C GLU A 444 -2.33 36.89 -46.47
N GLU A 445 -1.63 37.87 -47.02
CA GLU A 445 -0.18 37.83 -47.24
C GLU A 445 0.54 38.86 -46.37
N LYS A 446 1.66 38.47 -45.77
CA LYS A 446 2.52 39.31 -44.91
C LYS A 446 3.99 39.01 -45.14
N ASN A 447 4.86 39.91 -44.67
CA ASN A 447 6.28 39.62 -44.59
C ASN A 447 6.55 38.59 -43.49
N TRP A 448 7.70 37.92 -43.55
CA TRP A 448 8.00 36.76 -42.71
C TRP A 448 7.92 37.06 -41.20
N GLU A 449 8.35 38.25 -40.76
CA GLU A 449 8.34 38.66 -39.34
C GLU A 449 6.91 38.91 -38.84
N GLU A 450 6.09 39.60 -39.63
CA GLU A 450 4.68 39.84 -39.33
C GLU A 450 3.86 38.54 -39.33
N SER A 451 4.18 37.61 -40.24
CA SER A 451 3.61 36.26 -40.26
C SER A 451 3.93 35.48 -38.99
N ARG A 452 5.19 35.51 -38.53
CA ARG A 452 5.60 34.87 -37.28
C ARG A 452 4.89 35.46 -36.07
N GLN A 453 4.81 36.79 -35.99
CA GLN A 453 4.12 37.47 -34.90
C GLN A 453 2.62 37.13 -34.89
N ASP A 454 1.99 36.97 -36.06
CA ASP A 454 0.61 36.50 -36.15
C ASP A 454 0.42 35.07 -35.61
N CYS A 455 1.34 34.15 -35.89
CA CYS A 455 1.34 32.80 -35.30
C CYS A 455 1.46 32.85 -33.77
N ARG A 456 2.40 33.64 -33.26
CA ARG A 456 2.61 33.84 -31.81
C ARG A 456 1.40 34.42 -31.10
N ASN A 457 0.70 35.35 -31.75
CA ASN A 457 -0.57 35.88 -31.25
C ASN A 457 -1.70 34.84 -31.18
N LYS A 458 -1.57 33.68 -31.86
CA LYS A 458 -2.48 32.53 -31.78
C LYS A 458 -1.98 31.42 -30.83
N GLY A 459 -0.85 31.61 -30.14
CA GLY A 459 -0.22 30.58 -29.32
C GLY A 459 0.45 29.47 -30.14
N ALA A 460 0.93 29.81 -31.33
CA ALA A 460 1.69 28.98 -32.26
C ALA A 460 3.05 29.64 -32.59
N ASP A 461 3.89 29.03 -33.41
CA ASP A 461 4.97 29.73 -34.14
C ASP A 461 4.88 29.35 -35.64
N LEU A 462 5.78 29.82 -36.50
CA LEU A 462 5.85 29.32 -37.88
C LEU A 462 6.23 27.82 -37.92
N VAL A 463 5.69 27.08 -38.89
CA VAL A 463 5.83 25.61 -38.96
C VAL A 463 7.27 25.10 -39.06
N ILE A 464 7.58 24.05 -38.29
CA ILE A 464 8.88 23.37 -38.24
C ILE A 464 8.78 22.00 -38.89
N ILE A 465 9.07 21.95 -40.19
CA ILE A 465 8.92 20.74 -41.00
C ILE A 465 10.08 19.78 -40.72
N ASN A 466 9.81 18.73 -39.95
CA ASN A 466 10.81 17.79 -39.44
C ASN A 466 10.78 16.42 -40.13
N SER A 467 9.72 16.10 -40.87
CA SER A 467 9.53 14.82 -41.54
C SER A 467 9.10 14.97 -43.00
N LYS A 468 9.32 13.92 -43.80
CA LYS A 468 8.90 13.90 -45.21
C LYS A 468 7.37 13.83 -45.32
N GLU A 469 6.75 13.14 -44.38
CA GLU A 469 5.31 12.93 -44.30
C GLU A 469 4.59 14.24 -43.97
N GLU A 470 5.14 15.05 -43.05
CA GLU A 470 4.68 16.41 -42.75
C GLU A 470 4.86 17.35 -43.96
N GLN A 471 6.04 17.33 -44.60
CA GLN A 471 6.29 18.06 -45.85
C GLN A 471 5.21 17.75 -46.88
N GLU A 472 5.01 16.47 -47.23
CA GLU A 472 3.99 16.02 -48.19
C GLU A 472 2.55 16.38 -47.78
N PHE A 473 2.23 16.32 -46.50
CA PHE A 473 0.94 16.70 -45.97
C PHE A 473 0.67 18.20 -46.17
N ILE A 474 1.60 19.07 -45.77
CA ILE A 474 1.51 20.53 -45.95
C ILE A 474 1.38 20.87 -47.44
N GLY A 475 2.18 20.21 -48.28
CA GLY A 475 2.17 20.37 -49.74
C GLY A 475 0.79 20.18 -50.37
N LYS A 476 0.03 19.19 -49.90
CA LYS A 476 -1.35 18.90 -50.35
C LYS A 476 -2.34 20.01 -49.98
N GLN A 477 -2.13 20.74 -48.89
CA GLN A 477 -3.02 21.82 -48.42
C GLN A 477 -2.74 23.18 -49.10
N LEU A 478 -1.52 23.37 -49.60
CA LEU A 478 -1.07 24.59 -50.30
C LEU A 478 -1.72 24.77 -51.67
N GLY A 479 -1.94 23.67 -52.42
CA GLY A 479 -2.44 23.74 -53.79
C GLY A 479 -1.43 24.47 -54.71
N SER A 480 -1.81 25.63 -55.24
CA SER A 480 -0.93 26.47 -56.06
C SER A 480 -0.29 27.64 -55.30
N SER A 481 -0.59 27.81 -54.01
CA SER A 481 -0.05 28.90 -53.19
C SER A 481 1.41 28.64 -52.78
N ARG A 482 2.10 29.71 -52.39
CA ARG A 482 3.38 29.65 -51.65
C ARG A 482 3.18 30.19 -50.24
N ALA A 483 3.94 29.70 -49.27
CA ALA A 483 3.83 30.18 -47.89
C ALA A 483 5.16 30.20 -47.13
N TRP A 484 5.32 31.13 -46.20
CA TRP A 484 6.41 31.16 -45.24
C TRP A 484 6.37 29.96 -44.28
N ILE A 485 7.55 29.37 -44.03
CA ILE A 485 7.81 28.37 -42.99
C ILE A 485 8.79 28.94 -41.94
N GLY A 486 8.94 28.24 -40.81
CA GLY A 486 9.74 28.70 -39.68
C GLY A 486 11.24 28.50 -39.82
N LEU A 487 11.79 28.59 -41.04
CA LEU A 487 13.19 28.34 -41.35
C LEU A 487 13.84 29.63 -41.90
N SER A 488 14.92 30.08 -41.27
CA SER A 488 15.67 31.27 -41.69
C SER A 488 17.17 31.15 -41.37
N ASP A 489 18.02 31.88 -42.09
CA ASP A 489 19.45 32.03 -41.77
C ASP A 489 19.87 33.48 -41.49
N ARG A 490 18.90 34.41 -41.39
CA ARG A 490 19.00 35.83 -40.94
C ARG A 490 19.95 36.12 -39.76
N ALA A 491 20.22 35.12 -38.93
CA ALA A 491 21.10 35.23 -37.78
C ALA A 491 22.59 35.03 -38.13
N GLU A 492 22.89 34.21 -39.15
CA GLU A 492 24.23 33.95 -39.69
C GLU A 492 24.09 33.29 -41.08
N GLU A 493 24.38 34.06 -42.14
CA GLU A 493 24.40 33.65 -43.56
C GLU A 493 24.89 32.21 -43.78
N GLY A 494 24.10 31.42 -44.50
CA GLY A 494 24.37 30.02 -44.82
C GLY A 494 24.16 29.04 -43.66
N LYS A 495 23.67 29.48 -42.50
CA LYS A 495 23.37 28.62 -41.32
C LYS A 495 21.91 28.65 -40.92
N TRP A 496 21.09 28.03 -41.78
CA TRP A 496 19.67 27.80 -41.59
C TRP A 496 19.31 27.15 -40.25
N LYS A 497 18.38 27.80 -39.53
CA LYS A 497 17.81 27.36 -38.26
C LYS A 497 16.30 27.48 -38.27
N TRP A 498 15.66 26.62 -37.50
CA TRP A 498 14.24 26.72 -37.20
C TRP A 498 13.98 27.74 -36.11
N GLU A 499 12.73 28.19 -36.01
CA GLU A 499 12.30 29.22 -35.07
C GLU A 499 12.27 28.82 -33.59
N ASP A 500 12.48 27.54 -33.27
CA ASP A 500 12.80 27.06 -31.92
C ASP A 500 14.31 27.12 -31.59
N GLY A 501 15.14 27.55 -32.56
CA GLY A 501 16.59 27.64 -32.47
C GLY A 501 17.34 26.38 -32.90
N THR A 502 16.65 25.31 -33.29
CA THR A 502 17.30 24.06 -33.74
C THR A 502 17.93 24.23 -35.13
N PRO A 503 19.08 23.59 -35.41
CA PRO A 503 19.71 23.64 -36.72
C PRO A 503 18.95 22.79 -37.74
N LEU A 504 19.02 23.18 -39.01
CA LEU A 504 18.48 22.38 -40.11
C LEU A 504 19.16 21.01 -40.20
N THR A 505 18.38 19.92 -40.15
CA THR A 505 18.85 18.53 -40.20
C THR A 505 18.37 17.78 -41.45
N THR A 506 17.11 17.97 -41.81
CA THR A 506 16.47 17.43 -43.03
C THR A 506 16.04 18.60 -43.90
N ALA A 507 16.36 18.59 -45.19
CA ALA A 507 16.05 19.69 -46.10
C ALA A 507 15.28 19.22 -47.34
N PHE A 508 14.29 20.03 -47.76
CA PHE A 508 13.46 19.77 -48.94
C PHE A 508 13.55 20.90 -49.98
N TRP A 509 14.73 21.52 -50.11
CA TRP A 509 15.03 22.54 -51.11
C TRP A 509 14.74 22.08 -52.55
N ALA A 510 14.32 23.01 -53.41
CA ALA A 510 14.22 22.77 -54.85
C ALA A 510 15.62 22.66 -55.48
N THR A 511 15.69 22.14 -56.71
CA THR A 511 16.98 21.97 -57.41
C THR A 511 17.59 23.33 -57.76
N GLY A 512 18.65 23.69 -57.04
CA GLY A 512 19.33 24.98 -57.16
C GLY A 512 19.30 25.81 -55.87
N GLU A 513 18.41 25.46 -54.93
CA GLU A 513 18.17 26.24 -53.71
C GLU A 513 18.91 25.63 -52.48
N PRO A 514 19.22 26.44 -51.44
CA PRO A 514 19.07 27.89 -51.40
C PRO A 514 20.13 28.59 -52.27
N ASN A 515 19.74 29.65 -52.98
CA ASN A 515 20.59 30.32 -53.98
C ASN A 515 21.12 31.72 -53.56
N ASN A 516 20.52 32.32 -52.53
CA ASN A 516 20.76 33.66 -52.01
C ASN A 516 20.75 34.78 -53.08
N THR A 517 19.69 34.86 -53.91
CA THR A 517 19.54 35.85 -54.99
C THR A 517 19.08 37.23 -54.47
N ASP A 518 20.07 38.06 -54.16
CA ASP A 518 19.95 39.36 -53.49
C ASP A 518 19.48 39.31 -52.01
N ASP A 519 20.17 38.56 -51.15
CA ASP A 519 19.99 38.60 -49.67
C ASP A 519 18.64 37.95 -49.25
N GLU A 520 18.51 36.64 -49.51
CA GLU A 520 17.25 35.87 -49.40
C GLU A 520 17.13 34.98 -48.14
N ASP A 521 17.22 35.56 -46.95
CA ASP A 521 17.39 34.82 -45.69
C ASP A 521 16.18 34.00 -45.14
N CYS A 522 15.05 33.91 -45.86
CA CYS A 522 13.80 33.31 -45.34
C CYS A 522 13.24 32.23 -46.27
N ALA A 523 12.89 31.06 -45.71
CA ALA A 523 12.37 29.96 -46.51
C ALA A 523 10.85 30.05 -46.76
N GLU A 524 10.44 29.89 -48.02
CA GLU A 524 9.07 29.56 -48.41
C GLU A 524 8.94 28.09 -48.83
N ILE A 525 7.73 27.54 -48.70
CA ILE A 525 7.31 26.27 -49.32
C ILE A 525 6.36 26.54 -50.49
N PHE A 526 6.47 25.74 -51.56
CA PHE A 526 5.58 25.78 -52.71
C PHE A 526 5.34 24.38 -53.28
N SER A 527 4.18 24.19 -53.92
CA SER A 527 3.75 22.87 -54.44
C SER A 527 3.54 22.82 -55.97
N SER A 528 3.70 23.94 -56.68
CA SER A 528 3.26 24.07 -58.08
C SER A 528 4.05 23.25 -59.11
N ASN A 529 5.27 22.80 -58.79
CA ASN A 529 6.12 21.94 -59.63
C ASN A 529 6.78 20.82 -58.81
N GLY A 530 6.06 20.31 -57.82
CA GLY A 530 6.62 19.50 -56.74
C GLY A 530 6.70 20.30 -55.44
N ASN A 531 6.83 19.58 -54.33
CA ASN A 531 6.64 20.09 -52.98
C ASN A 531 7.99 20.40 -52.33
N PHE A 532 8.50 21.60 -52.57
CA PHE A 532 9.87 21.99 -52.27
C PHE A 532 9.94 23.34 -51.57
N TRP A 533 11.11 23.64 -51.02
CA TRP A 533 11.43 24.93 -50.43
C TRP A 533 12.25 25.80 -51.39
N ASN A 534 12.15 27.11 -51.20
CA ASN A 534 12.92 28.15 -51.88
C ASN A 534 13.29 29.21 -50.85
N ASP A 535 14.49 29.77 -50.92
CA ASP A 535 14.90 30.91 -50.12
C ASP A 535 14.39 32.21 -50.78
N GLN A 536 13.99 33.18 -49.95
CA GLN A 536 13.31 34.38 -50.39
C GLN A 536 13.59 35.57 -49.47
N LYS A 537 13.66 36.78 -50.05
CA LYS A 537 13.73 38.03 -49.25
C LYS A 537 12.59 38.08 -48.23
N CYS A 538 12.96 38.15 -46.94
CA CYS A 538 12.02 38.15 -45.82
C CYS A 538 10.96 39.26 -45.88
N SER A 539 11.24 40.36 -46.60
CA SER A 539 10.32 41.48 -46.82
C SER A 539 9.19 41.20 -47.83
N ASN A 540 9.25 40.09 -48.57
CA ASN A 540 8.22 39.72 -49.54
C ASN A 540 6.92 39.35 -48.82
N ASN A 541 5.78 39.81 -49.32
CA ASN A 541 4.49 39.38 -48.79
C ASN A 541 4.12 38.01 -49.37
N LYS A 542 3.81 37.05 -48.51
CA LYS A 542 3.35 35.70 -48.86
C LYS A 542 2.33 35.21 -47.83
N HIS A 543 1.60 34.15 -48.13
CA HIS A 543 0.88 33.42 -47.09
C HIS A 543 1.86 32.82 -46.07
N TRP A 544 1.38 32.31 -44.95
CA TRP A 544 2.21 31.62 -43.96
C TRP A 544 1.47 30.47 -43.31
N ILE A 545 2.24 29.56 -42.71
CA ILE A 545 1.73 28.40 -42.00
C ILE A 545 2.24 28.44 -40.56
N CYS A 546 1.30 28.53 -39.62
CA CYS A 546 1.58 28.38 -38.20
C CYS A 546 1.46 26.91 -37.78
N GLU A 547 2.31 26.45 -36.87
CA GLU A 547 2.20 25.15 -36.20
C GLU A 547 2.01 25.35 -34.69
N ARG A 548 1.09 24.60 -34.10
CA ARG A 548 0.92 24.46 -32.65
C ARG A 548 0.81 22.99 -32.29
N ARG A 549 1.81 22.47 -31.57
CA ARG A 549 1.79 21.12 -31.00
C ARG A 549 0.72 21.01 -29.92
N VAL A 550 -0.04 19.91 -29.93
CA VAL A 550 -0.83 19.49 -28.78
C VAL A 550 0.19 19.00 -27.74
N SER A 551 0.37 19.80 -26.69
CA SER A 551 1.54 19.76 -25.81
C SER A 551 1.83 18.39 -25.17
N GLN A 552 3.13 18.07 -25.09
CA GLN A 552 3.71 17.16 -24.09
C GLN A 552 3.41 17.65 -22.67
#